data_AF-A0A2N2LM92-F1
#
_entry.id   AF-A0A2N2LM92-F1
#
_cell.length_a   1.000
_cell.length_b   1.000
_cell.length_c   1.000
_cell.angle_alpha   90.00
_cell.angle_beta   90.00
_cell.angle_gamma   90.00
#
_symmetry.space_group_name_H-M   'P 1'
#
loop_
_entity.id
_entity.type
_entity.pdbx_description
1 polymer ?
#
loop_
_entity_poly.entity_id
_entity_poly.type
_entity_poly.pdbx_seq_one_letter_code
_entity_poly.pdbx_strand_id
1 'polypeptide(L)'
;MIYNEEFETLPREALKALQVKRLQQILQRVYHSVGFYKKSLDAAKISPDDIRSLDDLKKLPFITRQDLRNNYPFGLFAVPMSNIVRLHASSGTSGRSSVFSYTRRDLDTWTELTARSLVAAGLTKNDIVHNAFSYGLLPGGLGLHYGAEKIGASVIPMSDGNTKRQITLLQDFGPTVLCSTPSYALHLAEEGMAMGVDMKSLQLRVGIFGAELWSEKTRDAIENAFGIKALNIFGLSEMLWPGLAGECLEGRHGMHIFEDHFL
;
A
#
# COMPACT_ATOMS: atom_id res chain seq x y z
N MET A 1 -3.76 -18.27 2.34
CA MET A 1 -5.08 -18.12 3.04
C MET A 1 -5.81 -16.95 2.40
N ILE A 2 -7.13 -16.98 2.27
CA ILE A 2 -7.91 -15.89 1.68
C ILE A 2 -8.54 -15.09 2.83
N TYR A 3 -8.39 -13.77 2.83
CA TYR A 3 -8.87 -12.91 3.93
C TYR A 3 -10.34 -12.51 3.73
N ASN A 4 -10.69 -12.16 2.50
CA ASN A 4 -12.04 -11.77 2.08
C ASN A 4 -12.48 -12.65 0.92
N GLU A 5 -12.99 -13.85 1.23
CA GLU A 5 -13.42 -14.83 0.23
C GLU A 5 -14.44 -14.26 -0.75
N GLU A 6 -15.36 -13.40 -0.29
CA GLU A 6 -16.38 -12.79 -1.13
C GLU A 6 -15.76 -12.03 -2.30
N PHE A 7 -14.83 -11.10 -2.04
CA PHE A 7 -14.24 -10.25 -3.08
C PHE A 7 -13.04 -10.87 -3.78
N GLU A 8 -12.22 -11.66 -3.06
CA GLU A 8 -11.00 -12.27 -3.60
C GLU A 8 -11.29 -13.45 -4.55
N THR A 9 -12.49 -14.02 -4.50
CA THR A 9 -12.90 -15.13 -5.36
C THR A 9 -14.05 -14.79 -6.32
N LEU A 10 -14.38 -13.49 -6.48
CA LEU A 10 -15.46 -13.05 -7.35
C LEU A 10 -15.31 -13.64 -8.78
N PRO A 11 -16.38 -14.25 -9.32
CA PRO A 11 -16.40 -14.64 -10.72
C PRO A 11 -16.16 -13.41 -11.61
N ARG A 12 -15.45 -13.59 -12.73
CA ARG A 12 -14.99 -12.47 -13.58
C ARG A 12 -16.12 -11.56 -14.05
N GLU A 13 -17.27 -12.12 -14.38
CA GLU A 13 -18.44 -11.32 -14.79
C GLU A 13 -19.02 -10.50 -13.64
N ALA A 14 -19.06 -11.05 -12.41
CA ALA A 14 -19.49 -10.32 -11.22
C ALA A 14 -18.51 -9.20 -10.85
N LEU A 15 -17.21 -9.47 -10.98
CA LEU A 15 -16.15 -8.48 -10.75
C LEU A 15 -16.28 -7.29 -11.73
N LYS A 16 -16.41 -7.55 -13.03
CA LYS A 16 -16.60 -6.48 -14.04
C LYS A 16 -17.85 -5.64 -13.77
N ALA A 17 -18.96 -6.29 -13.39
CA ALA A 17 -20.19 -5.58 -13.05
C ALA A 17 -20.01 -4.68 -11.82
N LEU A 18 -19.29 -5.16 -10.79
CA LEU A 18 -18.94 -4.38 -9.61
C LEU A 18 -18.05 -3.18 -9.96
N GLN A 19 -17.04 -3.39 -10.79
CA GLN A 19 -16.10 -2.38 -11.25
C GLN A 19 -16.80 -1.24 -12.01
N VAL A 20 -17.67 -1.57 -12.98
CA VAL A 20 -18.46 -0.55 -13.71
C VAL A 20 -19.36 0.24 -12.76
N LYS A 21 -20.06 -0.45 -11.85
CA LYS A 21 -20.92 0.20 -10.86
C LYS A 21 -20.15 1.16 -9.95
N ARG A 22 -19.00 0.74 -9.42
CA ARG A 22 -18.15 1.59 -8.55
C ARG A 22 -17.56 2.77 -9.34
N LEU A 23 -17.15 2.56 -10.59
CA LEU A 23 -16.66 3.63 -11.45
C LEU A 23 -17.72 4.70 -11.70
N GLN A 24 -18.93 4.31 -12.08
CA GLN A 24 -20.05 5.24 -12.28
C GLN A 24 -20.33 6.06 -11.00
N GLN A 25 -20.34 5.41 -9.83
CA GLN A 25 -20.52 6.09 -8.54
C GLN A 25 -19.42 7.12 -8.25
N ILE A 26 -18.17 6.76 -8.53
CA ILE A 26 -17.02 7.67 -8.34
C ILE A 26 -17.13 8.86 -9.29
N LEU A 27 -17.41 8.63 -10.58
CA LEU A 27 -17.56 9.68 -11.59
C LEU A 27 -18.69 10.64 -11.26
N GLN A 28 -19.86 10.10 -10.88
CA GLN A 28 -21.00 10.90 -10.42
C GLN A 28 -20.61 11.77 -9.23
N ARG A 29 -19.91 11.21 -8.23
CA ARG A 29 -19.45 11.98 -7.08
C ARG A 29 -18.49 13.10 -7.48
N VAL A 30 -17.39 12.78 -8.16
CA VAL A 30 -16.33 13.75 -8.43
C VAL A 30 -16.74 14.83 -9.44
N TYR A 31 -17.63 14.51 -10.38
CA TYR A 31 -18.20 15.49 -11.31
C TYR A 31 -18.98 16.59 -10.57
N HIS A 32 -19.72 16.20 -9.52
CA HIS A 32 -20.55 17.15 -8.77
C HIS A 32 -19.83 17.81 -7.59
N SER A 33 -18.80 17.16 -7.02
CA SER A 33 -18.15 17.64 -5.79
C SER A 33 -16.77 18.27 -6.01
N VAL A 34 -16.12 18.07 -7.16
CA VAL A 34 -14.74 18.53 -7.38
C VAL A 34 -14.64 19.33 -8.68
N GLY A 35 -14.35 20.64 -8.55
CA GLY A 35 -14.30 21.55 -9.68
C GLY A 35 -13.30 21.17 -10.77
N PHE A 36 -12.18 20.52 -10.42
CA PHE A 36 -11.22 19.99 -11.39
C PHE A 36 -11.83 18.91 -12.28
N TYR A 37 -12.42 17.87 -11.69
CA TYR A 37 -13.00 16.75 -12.45
C TYR A 37 -14.19 17.19 -13.30
N LYS A 38 -15.03 18.11 -12.79
CA LYS A 38 -16.09 18.72 -13.58
C LYS A 38 -15.54 19.36 -14.86
N LYS A 39 -14.55 20.25 -14.72
CA LYS A 39 -13.93 20.94 -15.87
C LYS A 39 -13.27 19.96 -16.85
N SER A 40 -12.59 18.95 -16.33
CA SER A 40 -11.90 17.94 -17.14
C SER A 40 -12.88 17.10 -17.97
N LEU A 41 -13.97 16.64 -17.35
CA LEU A 41 -15.02 15.87 -18.01
C LEU A 41 -15.84 16.72 -19.00
N ASP A 42 -16.19 17.96 -18.63
CA ASP A 42 -16.89 18.90 -19.52
C ASP A 42 -16.05 19.20 -20.78
N ALA A 43 -14.73 19.41 -20.62
CA ALA A 43 -13.81 19.65 -21.74
C ALA A 43 -13.68 18.44 -22.67
N ALA A 44 -13.73 17.23 -22.11
CA ALA A 44 -13.77 15.98 -22.87
C ALA A 44 -15.15 15.67 -23.48
N LYS A 45 -16.18 16.47 -23.14
CA LYS A 45 -17.59 16.25 -23.52
C LYS A 45 -18.11 14.89 -23.05
N ILE A 46 -17.77 14.51 -21.82
CA ILE A 46 -18.15 13.24 -21.21
C ILE A 46 -19.01 13.51 -19.97
N SER A 47 -20.19 12.89 -19.95
CA SER A 47 -21.03 12.75 -18.76
C SER A 47 -20.68 11.46 -18.01
N PRO A 48 -20.83 11.40 -16.68
CA PRO A 48 -20.72 10.13 -15.94
C PRO A 48 -21.60 9.00 -16.50
N ASP A 49 -22.74 9.32 -17.12
CA ASP A 49 -23.67 8.35 -17.71
C ASP A 49 -23.20 7.75 -19.05
N ASP A 50 -22.13 8.30 -19.64
CA ASP A 50 -21.52 7.80 -20.88
C ASP A 50 -20.62 6.57 -20.65
N ILE A 51 -20.36 6.23 -19.38
CA ILE A 51 -19.57 5.08 -18.96
C ILE A 51 -20.51 3.93 -18.65
N ARG A 52 -20.59 2.94 -19.55
CA ARG A 52 -21.50 1.78 -19.45
C ARG A 52 -20.75 0.45 -19.36
N SER A 53 -19.45 0.46 -19.63
CA SER A 53 -18.57 -0.69 -19.65
C SER A 53 -17.15 -0.29 -19.28
N LEU A 54 -16.30 -1.27 -18.98
CA LEU A 54 -14.88 -1.01 -18.74
C LEU A 54 -14.15 -0.51 -19.99
N ASP A 55 -14.62 -0.85 -21.19
CA ASP A 55 -14.04 -0.34 -22.44
C ASP A 55 -14.22 1.18 -22.59
N ASP A 56 -15.13 1.78 -21.83
CA ASP A 56 -15.35 3.22 -21.82
C ASP A 56 -14.30 3.99 -21.00
N LEU A 57 -13.45 3.30 -20.20
CA LEU A 57 -12.35 3.96 -19.46
C LEU A 57 -11.46 4.78 -20.38
N LYS A 58 -11.22 4.30 -21.61
CA LYS A 58 -10.36 4.99 -22.60
C LYS A 58 -10.88 6.37 -23.02
N LYS A 59 -12.15 6.68 -22.72
CA LYS A 59 -12.74 8.00 -22.95
C LYS A 59 -12.31 8.99 -21.87
N LEU A 60 -12.10 8.51 -20.64
CA LEU A 60 -11.85 9.38 -19.50
C LEU A 60 -10.51 10.10 -19.64
N PRO A 61 -10.46 11.41 -19.33
CA PRO A 61 -9.21 12.16 -19.35
C PRO A 61 -8.28 11.70 -18.23
N PHE A 62 -6.97 11.73 -18.49
CA PHE A 62 -5.97 11.45 -17.47
C PHE A 62 -5.83 12.61 -16.48
N ILE A 63 -5.49 12.27 -15.24
CA ILE A 63 -4.94 13.19 -14.25
C ILE A 63 -3.42 13.03 -14.21
N THR A 64 -2.70 14.14 -14.05
CA THR A 64 -1.25 14.16 -13.98
C THR A 64 -0.75 14.66 -12.63
N ARG A 65 0.54 14.45 -12.35
CA ARG A 65 1.19 15.06 -11.17
C ARG A 65 1.16 16.59 -11.19
N GLN A 66 1.10 17.21 -12.37
CA GLN A 66 0.98 18.66 -12.45
C GLN A 66 -0.39 19.13 -11.95
N ASP A 67 -1.45 18.36 -12.21
CA ASP A 67 -2.79 18.68 -11.73
C ASP A 67 -2.87 18.61 -10.19
N LEU A 68 -2.22 17.61 -9.58
CA LEU A 68 -2.09 17.53 -8.11
C LEU A 68 -1.41 18.78 -7.53
N ARG A 69 -0.33 19.25 -8.17
CA ARG A 69 0.40 20.47 -7.75
C ARG A 69 -0.43 21.73 -7.93
N ASN A 70 -1.15 21.85 -9.03
CA ASN A 70 -1.98 23.02 -9.34
C ASN A 70 -3.17 23.18 -8.38
N ASN A 71 -3.60 22.08 -7.76
CA ASN A 71 -4.72 22.06 -6.82
C ASN A 71 -4.27 21.92 -5.35
N TYR A 72 -2.99 22.13 -5.05
CA TYR A 72 -2.48 22.11 -3.68
C TYR A 72 -3.12 23.23 -2.83
N PRO A 73 -3.39 23.00 -1.52
CA PRO A 73 -3.23 21.73 -0.82
C PRO A 73 -4.48 20.83 -0.90
N PHE A 74 -5.68 21.40 -1.09
CA PHE A 74 -6.95 20.69 -0.85
C PHE A 74 -7.93 20.77 -2.02
N GLY A 75 -7.54 21.32 -3.16
CA GLY A 75 -8.43 21.60 -4.30
C GLY A 75 -9.04 20.36 -4.98
N LEU A 76 -8.53 19.17 -4.68
CA LEU A 76 -9.05 17.88 -5.17
C LEU A 76 -9.88 17.12 -4.14
N PHE A 77 -10.12 17.69 -2.96
CA PHE A 77 -10.90 16.99 -1.94
C PHE A 77 -12.37 16.95 -2.34
N ALA A 78 -12.97 15.75 -2.27
CA ALA A 78 -14.37 15.52 -2.61
C ALA A 78 -15.33 15.69 -1.42
N VAL A 79 -14.82 16.07 -0.24
CA VAL A 79 -15.57 16.27 1.00
C VAL A 79 -14.97 17.45 1.80
N PRO A 80 -15.75 18.09 2.69
CA PRO A 80 -15.21 19.14 3.56
C PRO A 80 -14.15 18.57 4.53
N MET A 81 -13.24 19.45 4.98
CA MET A 81 -12.18 19.09 5.92
C MET A 81 -12.71 18.48 7.24
N SER A 82 -13.93 18.83 7.66
CA SER A 82 -14.60 18.25 8.82
C SER A 82 -14.81 16.74 8.73
N ASN A 83 -14.82 16.18 7.52
CA ASN A 83 -14.99 14.74 7.29
C ASN A 83 -13.65 14.02 7.10
N ILE A 84 -12.54 14.77 7.00
CA ILE A 84 -11.20 14.24 6.85
C ILE A 84 -10.60 13.99 8.23
N VAL A 85 -10.10 12.77 8.43
CA VAL A 85 -9.49 12.33 9.70
C VAL A 85 -7.99 12.08 9.58
N ARG A 86 -7.43 12.12 8.36
CA ARG A 86 -5.99 11.99 8.12
C ARG A 86 -5.54 12.73 6.86
N LEU A 87 -4.34 13.29 6.95
CA LEU A 87 -3.59 13.84 5.82
C LEU A 87 -2.24 13.12 5.73
N HIS A 88 -1.85 12.77 4.51
CA HIS A 88 -0.51 12.33 4.15
C HIS A 88 0.07 13.27 3.11
N ALA A 89 1.40 13.29 2.98
CA ALA A 89 2.08 14.11 1.99
C ALA A 89 3.29 13.38 1.41
N SER A 90 3.48 13.48 0.10
CA SER A 90 4.66 12.92 -0.55
C SER A 90 5.89 13.81 -0.38
N SER A 91 7.09 13.23 -0.45
CA SER A 91 8.34 14.00 -0.57
C SER A 91 8.44 14.58 -1.99
N GLY A 92 8.00 15.82 -2.19
CA GLY A 92 8.07 16.48 -3.49
C GLY A 92 9.51 16.88 -3.83
N THR A 93 10.06 16.41 -4.96
CA THR A 93 11.40 16.79 -5.44
C THR A 93 11.49 18.25 -5.91
N SER A 94 10.35 18.89 -6.18
CA SER A 94 10.23 20.25 -6.70
C SER A 94 9.67 21.27 -5.68
N GLY A 95 9.73 20.97 -4.39
CA GLY A 95 9.39 21.91 -3.31
C GLY A 95 7.90 22.02 -2.91
N ARG A 96 6.96 21.46 -3.67
CA ARG A 96 5.55 21.31 -3.24
C ARG A 96 5.12 19.86 -3.25
N SER A 97 4.86 19.32 -2.06
CA SER A 97 4.31 17.98 -1.84
C SER A 97 2.89 17.85 -2.41
N SER A 98 2.52 16.65 -2.87
CA SER A 98 1.10 16.32 -3.08
C SER A 98 0.51 15.90 -1.73
N VAL A 99 -0.70 16.37 -1.43
CA VAL A 99 -1.40 16.09 -0.17
C VAL A 99 -2.55 15.13 -0.46
N PHE A 100 -2.67 14.10 0.37
CA PHE A 100 -3.68 13.06 0.28
C PHE A 100 -4.52 13.07 1.54
N SER A 101 -5.83 12.93 1.41
CA SER A 101 -6.77 12.98 2.52
C SER A 101 -7.60 11.72 2.61
N TYR A 102 -7.98 11.37 3.84
CA TYR A 102 -8.72 10.17 4.14
C TYR A 102 -9.86 10.49 5.10
N THR A 103 -11.07 10.10 4.74
CA THR A 103 -12.19 9.96 5.68
C THR A 103 -12.01 8.70 6.53
N ARG A 104 -12.85 8.52 7.56
CA ARG A 104 -12.83 7.28 8.37
C ARG A 104 -13.00 6.04 7.51
N ARG A 105 -13.97 6.07 6.57
CA ARG A 105 -14.25 4.97 5.65
C ARG A 105 -13.07 4.67 4.72
N ASP A 106 -12.35 5.69 4.29
CA ASP A 106 -11.16 5.49 3.43
C ASP A 106 -10.06 4.78 4.20
N LEU A 107 -9.87 5.11 5.49
CA LEU A 107 -8.93 4.38 6.36
C LEU A 107 -9.36 2.94 6.61
N ASP A 108 -10.66 2.68 6.81
CA ASP A 108 -11.17 1.31 6.99
C ASP A 108 -10.91 0.48 5.73
N THR A 109 -11.18 1.05 4.56
CA THR A 109 -10.90 0.44 3.25
C THR A 109 -9.41 0.15 3.07
N TRP A 110 -8.56 1.14 3.35
CA TRP A 110 -7.12 0.99 3.24
C TRP A 110 -6.58 -0.10 4.18
N THR A 111 -7.05 -0.09 5.43
CA THR A 111 -6.71 -1.10 6.45
C THR A 111 -7.07 -2.52 5.98
N GLU A 112 -8.25 -2.70 5.40
CA GLU A 112 -8.70 -3.98 4.86
C GLU A 112 -7.84 -4.44 3.67
N LEU A 113 -7.53 -3.54 2.72
CA LEU A 113 -6.69 -3.88 1.58
C LEU A 113 -5.27 -4.26 2.00
N THR A 114 -4.69 -3.54 2.95
CA THR A 114 -3.38 -3.92 3.51
C THR A 114 -3.47 -5.27 4.23
N ALA A 115 -4.53 -5.53 5.00
CA ALA A 115 -4.74 -6.84 5.65
C ALA A 115 -4.81 -7.99 4.62
N ARG A 116 -5.53 -7.80 3.51
CA ARG A 116 -5.55 -8.76 2.39
C ARG A 116 -4.15 -9.04 1.86
N SER A 117 -3.33 -8.01 1.62
CA SER A 117 -1.95 -8.19 1.16
C SER A 117 -1.11 -8.99 2.15
N LEU A 118 -1.25 -8.72 3.44
CA LEU A 118 -0.49 -9.41 4.49
C LEU A 118 -0.91 -10.88 4.62
N VAL A 119 -2.21 -11.18 4.59
CA VAL A 119 -2.69 -12.56 4.64
C VAL A 119 -2.31 -13.35 3.38
N ALA A 120 -2.36 -12.72 2.20
CA ALA A 120 -1.86 -13.32 0.97
C ALA A 120 -0.36 -13.63 1.06
N ALA A 121 0.43 -12.79 1.74
CA ALA A 121 1.83 -13.04 2.04
C ALA A 121 2.06 -14.07 3.18
N GLY A 122 0.98 -14.66 3.69
CA GLY A 122 1.01 -15.72 4.68
C GLY A 122 1.10 -15.25 6.13
N LEU A 123 0.82 -13.97 6.42
CA LEU A 123 0.72 -13.49 7.80
C LEU A 123 -0.57 -13.94 8.47
N THR A 124 -0.51 -14.08 9.79
CA THR A 124 -1.60 -14.51 10.67
C THR A 124 -1.58 -13.69 11.97
N LYS A 125 -2.63 -13.84 12.79
CA LYS A 125 -2.67 -13.25 14.14
C LYS A 125 -1.55 -13.70 15.09
N ASN A 126 -0.86 -14.81 14.79
CA ASN A 126 0.21 -15.34 15.62
C ASN A 126 1.56 -14.71 15.31
N ASP A 127 1.63 -13.81 14.33
CA ASP A 127 2.86 -13.16 13.93
C ASP A 127 3.19 -11.94 14.78
N ILE A 128 4.49 -11.70 14.92
CA ILE A 128 5.05 -10.48 15.49
C ILE A 128 5.73 -9.75 14.32
N VAL A 129 5.19 -8.59 13.97
CA VAL A 129 5.57 -7.80 12.80
C VAL A 129 6.52 -6.69 13.21
N HIS A 130 7.76 -6.78 12.74
CA HIS A 130 8.76 -5.73 12.87
C HIS A 130 8.60 -4.72 11.73
N ASN A 131 7.92 -3.61 12.01
CA ASN A 131 7.64 -2.60 11.00
C ASN A 131 8.70 -1.49 11.01
N ALA A 132 9.63 -1.59 10.06
CA ALA A 132 10.71 -0.63 9.83
C ALA A 132 10.43 0.34 8.67
N PHE A 133 9.18 0.42 8.17
CA PHE A 133 8.78 1.56 7.33
C PHE A 133 8.62 2.82 8.17
N SER A 134 8.96 3.97 7.58
CA SER A 134 8.85 5.26 8.27
C SER A 134 7.42 5.58 8.70
N TYR A 135 7.26 6.00 9.96
CA TYR A 135 6.02 6.52 10.52
C TYR A 135 6.02 8.04 10.42
N GLY A 136 5.02 8.61 9.72
CA GLY A 136 4.87 10.05 9.60
C GLY A 136 3.99 10.45 8.42
N LEU A 137 4.41 11.47 7.69
CA LEU A 137 3.67 11.95 6.52
C LEU A 137 3.67 10.97 5.35
N LEU A 138 4.67 10.09 5.27
CA LEU A 138 4.65 8.97 4.34
C LEU A 138 3.71 7.87 4.86
N PRO A 139 2.83 7.30 4.01
CA PRO A 139 1.78 6.42 4.48
C PRO A 139 2.24 4.98 4.79
N GLY A 140 3.48 4.62 4.43
CA GLY A 140 4.03 3.26 4.54
C GLY A 140 3.93 2.65 5.94
N GLY A 141 4.52 3.31 6.94
CA GLY A 141 4.54 2.80 8.32
C GLY A 141 3.13 2.63 8.89
N LEU A 142 2.30 3.68 8.81
CA LEU A 142 0.94 3.66 9.35
C LEU A 142 0.01 2.69 8.60
N GLY A 143 0.10 2.59 7.27
CA GLY A 143 -0.75 1.66 6.52
C GLY A 143 -0.45 0.21 6.85
N LEU A 144 0.82 -0.18 6.87
CA LEU A 144 1.22 -1.52 7.25
C LEU A 144 0.87 -1.83 8.71
N HIS A 145 1.01 -0.85 9.60
CA HIS A 145 0.60 -0.95 10.99
C HIS A 145 -0.88 -1.32 11.12
N TYR A 146 -1.77 -0.53 10.51
CA TYR A 146 -3.21 -0.79 10.61
C TYR A 146 -3.62 -2.13 9.98
N GLY A 147 -3.02 -2.49 8.84
CA GLY A 147 -3.27 -3.80 8.23
C GLY A 147 -2.84 -4.97 9.12
N ALA A 148 -1.67 -4.86 9.77
CA ALA A 148 -1.16 -5.89 10.68
C ALA A 148 -2.00 -6.02 11.96
N GLU A 149 -2.42 -4.90 12.55
CA GLU A 149 -3.34 -4.93 13.71
C GLU A 149 -4.69 -5.51 13.31
N LYS A 150 -5.18 -5.22 12.10
CA LYS A 150 -6.46 -5.73 11.60
C LYS A 150 -6.50 -7.25 11.49
N ILE A 151 -5.40 -7.88 11.09
CA ILE A 151 -5.28 -9.36 11.07
C ILE A 151 -5.09 -9.96 12.48
N GLY A 152 -4.90 -9.12 13.50
CA GLY A 152 -4.65 -9.52 14.88
C GLY A 152 -3.20 -9.82 15.21
N ALA A 153 -2.25 -9.46 14.34
CA ALA A 153 -0.82 -9.66 14.58
C ALA A 153 -0.30 -8.60 15.58
N SER A 154 0.75 -8.95 16.32
CA SER A 154 1.43 -8.00 17.19
C SER A 154 2.38 -7.13 16.37
N VAL A 155 2.35 -5.81 16.54
CA VAL A 155 3.21 -4.88 15.77
C VAL A 155 4.27 -4.28 16.68
N ILE A 156 5.53 -4.34 16.23
CA ILE A 156 6.64 -3.54 16.76
C ILE A 156 6.77 -2.30 15.86
N PRO A 157 6.30 -1.13 16.29
CA PRO A 157 6.31 0.09 15.48
C PRO A 157 7.68 0.77 15.55
N MET A 158 8.70 0.13 15.00
CA MET A 158 10.09 0.59 15.13
C MET A 158 10.39 1.84 14.29
N SER A 159 9.68 2.04 13.17
CA SER A 159 10.02 3.04 12.15
C SER A 159 11.38 2.76 11.51
N ASP A 160 11.79 3.64 10.60
CA ASP A 160 13.11 3.65 9.98
C ASP A 160 14.21 4.23 10.89
N GLY A 161 15.46 3.87 10.57
CA GLY A 161 16.64 4.38 11.29
C GLY A 161 16.99 3.59 12.55
N ASN A 162 18.00 4.11 13.27
CA ASN A 162 18.60 3.47 14.46
C ASN A 162 18.89 1.96 14.27
N THR A 163 19.69 1.65 13.25
CA THR A 163 20.00 0.27 12.82
C THR A 163 20.44 -0.66 13.96
N LYS A 164 21.28 -0.18 14.89
CA LYS A 164 21.69 -0.99 16.05
C LYS A 164 20.50 -1.41 16.91
N ARG A 165 19.58 -0.49 17.18
CA ARG A 165 18.35 -0.80 17.92
C ARG A 165 17.43 -1.74 17.15
N GLN A 166 17.34 -1.61 15.83
CA GLN A 166 16.58 -2.56 15.00
C GLN A 166 17.10 -3.99 15.23
N ILE A 167 18.41 -4.19 15.12
CA ILE A 167 19.07 -5.50 15.30
C ILE A 167 18.84 -6.03 16.72
N THR A 168 19.01 -5.19 17.75
CA THR A 168 18.71 -5.58 19.13
C THR A 168 17.26 -6.05 19.29
N LEU A 169 16.28 -5.33 18.75
CA LEU A 169 14.88 -5.73 18.85
C LEU A 169 14.53 -6.98 18.02
N LEU A 170 15.20 -7.18 16.87
CA LEU A 170 15.08 -8.43 16.11
C LEU A 170 15.54 -9.64 16.92
N GLN A 171 16.55 -9.48 17.79
CA GLN A 171 17.02 -10.54 18.69
C GLN A 171 16.11 -10.70 19.92
N ASP A 172 15.79 -9.58 20.58
CA ASP A 172 15.12 -9.58 21.88
C ASP A 172 13.63 -9.92 21.79
N PHE A 173 12.94 -9.38 20.78
CA PHE A 173 11.49 -9.56 20.64
C PHE A 173 11.12 -10.73 19.72
N GLY A 174 12.09 -11.29 19.02
CA GLY A 174 11.90 -12.44 18.13
C GLY A 174 10.75 -12.29 17.13
N PRO A 175 10.68 -11.19 16.35
CA PRO A 175 9.64 -11.04 15.35
C PRO A 175 9.70 -12.14 14.30
N THR A 176 8.54 -12.51 13.76
CA THR A 176 8.40 -13.49 12.69
C THR A 176 8.35 -12.85 11.31
N VAL A 177 8.08 -11.53 11.25
CA VAL A 177 7.98 -10.79 9.98
C VAL A 177 8.80 -9.53 10.03
N LEU A 178 9.56 -9.26 8.97
CA LEU A 178 10.26 -7.99 8.74
C LEU A 178 9.56 -7.20 7.64
N CYS A 179 9.17 -5.96 7.92
CA CYS A 179 8.61 -5.05 6.92
C CYS A 179 9.53 -3.84 6.75
N SER A 180 10.08 -3.64 5.56
CA SER A 180 11.00 -2.52 5.29
C SER A 180 11.13 -2.25 3.79
N THR A 181 11.95 -1.27 3.42
CA THR A 181 12.48 -1.25 2.04
C THR A 181 13.50 -2.39 1.87
N PRO A 182 13.65 -2.96 0.65
CA PRO A 182 14.62 -4.02 0.38
C PRO A 182 16.07 -3.54 0.58
N SER A 183 16.40 -2.30 0.22
CA SER A 183 17.73 -1.71 0.49
C SER A 183 18.04 -1.67 1.99
N TYR A 184 17.06 -1.27 2.81
CA TYR A 184 17.25 -1.21 4.25
C TYR A 184 17.35 -2.62 4.87
N ALA A 185 16.63 -3.61 4.34
CA ALA A 185 16.77 -5.00 4.79
C ALA A 185 18.20 -5.53 4.58
N LEU A 186 18.81 -5.25 3.42
CA LEU A 186 20.20 -5.64 3.16
C LEU A 186 21.16 -4.90 4.09
N HIS A 187 20.95 -3.60 4.33
CA HIS A 187 21.76 -2.84 5.28
C HIS A 187 21.62 -3.39 6.71
N LEU A 188 20.43 -3.79 7.15
CA LEU A 188 20.21 -4.46 8.43
C LEU A 188 20.99 -5.78 8.54
N ALA A 189 21.03 -6.56 7.46
CA ALA A 189 21.81 -7.79 7.42
C ALA A 189 23.32 -7.53 7.53
N GLU A 190 23.84 -6.58 6.75
CA GLU A 190 25.26 -6.20 6.77
C GLU A 190 25.70 -5.72 8.17
N GLU A 191 24.95 -4.80 8.77
CA GLU A 191 25.25 -4.28 10.10
C GLU A 191 25.09 -5.34 11.19
N GLY A 192 24.08 -6.21 11.09
CA GLY A 192 23.88 -7.32 12.02
C GLY A 192 25.04 -8.31 11.99
N MET A 193 25.50 -8.68 10.79
CA MET A 193 26.70 -9.53 10.64
C MET A 193 27.96 -8.84 11.17
N ALA A 194 28.12 -7.53 10.95
CA ALA A 194 29.23 -6.75 11.52
C ALA A 194 29.18 -6.67 13.05
N MET A 195 27.98 -6.73 13.64
CA MET A 195 27.75 -6.84 15.09
C MET A 195 27.93 -8.28 15.62
N GLY A 196 28.27 -9.25 14.78
CA GLY A 196 28.45 -10.65 15.16
C GLY A 196 27.14 -11.43 15.34
N VAL A 197 26.02 -10.91 14.84
CA VAL A 197 24.72 -11.59 14.88
C VAL A 197 24.60 -12.53 13.68
N ASP A 198 24.25 -13.79 13.93
CA ASP A 198 23.82 -14.70 12.88
C ASP A 198 22.39 -14.35 12.45
N MET A 199 22.27 -13.60 11.35
CA MET A 199 20.98 -13.10 10.85
C MET A 199 20.00 -14.22 10.48
N LYS A 200 20.49 -15.43 10.17
CA LYS A 200 19.64 -16.60 9.88
C LYS A 200 19.09 -17.28 11.13
N SER A 201 19.67 -16.99 12.30
CA SER A 201 19.20 -17.53 13.58
C SER A 201 18.01 -16.74 14.16
N LEU A 202 17.66 -15.61 13.56
CA LEU A 202 16.49 -14.81 13.95
C LEU A 202 15.20 -15.60 13.66
N GLN A 203 14.13 -15.26 14.39
CA GLN A 203 12.81 -15.94 14.27
C GLN A 203 12.02 -15.55 13.00
N LEU A 204 12.62 -14.74 12.13
CA LEU A 204 11.97 -14.26 10.92
C LEU A 204 11.66 -15.44 9.98
N ARG A 205 10.47 -15.43 9.39
CA ARG A 205 10.03 -16.39 8.36
C ARG A 205 9.66 -15.73 7.04
N VAL A 206 9.16 -14.50 7.10
CA VAL A 206 8.66 -13.74 5.95
C VAL A 206 9.16 -12.31 6.02
N GLY A 207 9.48 -11.74 4.86
CA GLY A 207 9.79 -10.33 4.69
C GLY A 207 8.83 -9.68 3.70
N ILE A 208 8.28 -8.53 4.06
CA ILE A 208 7.40 -7.72 3.21
C ILE A 208 8.15 -6.46 2.79
N PHE A 209 8.47 -6.36 1.51
CA PHE A 209 9.35 -5.32 0.97
C PHE A 209 8.67 -4.48 -0.10
N GLY A 210 8.94 -3.18 -0.10
CA GLY A 210 8.43 -2.27 -1.12
C GLY A 210 8.91 -0.83 -0.93
N ALA A 211 8.13 0.13 -1.43
CA ALA A 211 8.48 1.56 -1.57
C ALA A 211 9.60 1.90 -2.57
N GLU A 212 10.26 0.90 -3.15
CA GLU A 212 11.27 1.06 -4.19
C GLU A 212 11.27 -0.14 -5.14
N LEU A 213 11.90 0.03 -6.30
CA LEU A 213 12.11 -1.05 -7.26
C LEU A 213 13.24 -1.96 -6.79
N TRP A 214 13.05 -3.27 -6.92
CA TRP A 214 14.04 -4.26 -6.57
C TRP A 214 13.97 -5.46 -7.51
N SER A 215 15.09 -6.14 -7.68
CA SER A 215 15.26 -7.24 -8.64
C SER A 215 15.13 -8.60 -7.97
N GLU A 216 14.95 -9.67 -8.74
CA GLU A 216 15.03 -11.03 -8.23
C GLU A 216 16.39 -11.34 -7.58
N LYS A 217 17.48 -10.73 -8.07
CA LYS A 217 18.80 -10.84 -7.41
C LYS A 217 18.81 -10.20 -6.01
N THR A 218 18.09 -9.07 -5.85
CA THR A 218 17.91 -8.42 -4.54
C THR A 218 17.09 -9.31 -3.62
N ARG A 219 16.05 -9.97 -4.16
CA ARG A 219 15.26 -10.97 -3.44
C ARG A 219 16.12 -12.11 -2.93
N ASP A 220 16.89 -12.75 -3.81
CA ASP A 220 17.80 -13.84 -3.46
C ASP A 220 18.80 -13.40 -2.38
N ALA A 221 19.35 -12.18 -2.47
CA ALA A 221 20.27 -11.66 -1.46
C ALA A 221 19.60 -11.53 -0.07
N ILE A 222 18.37 -11.01 -0.01
CA ILE A 222 17.61 -10.90 1.24
C ILE A 222 17.26 -12.29 1.79
N GLU A 223 16.75 -13.19 0.96
CA GLU A 223 16.41 -14.55 1.40
C GLU A 223 17.64 -15.30 1.91
N ASN A 224 18.78 -15.15 1.23
CA ASN A 224 20.04 -15.75 1.66
C ASN A 224 20.61 -15.11 2.93
N ALA A 225 20.36 -13.83 3.19
CA ALA A 225 20.86 -13.16 4.38
C ALA A 225 20.07 -13.54 5.65
N PHE A 226 18.74 -13.62 5.54
CA PHE A 226 17.86 -13.84 6.69
C PHE A 226 17.28 -15.25 6.79
N GLY A 227 17.34 -16.07 5.73
CA GLY A 227 16.69 -17.39 5.71
C GLY A 227 15.16 -17.33 5.58
N ILE A 228 14.62 -16.28 4.97
CA ILE A 228 13.17 -15.99 4.91
C ILE A 228 12.59 -16.15 3.51
N LYS A 229 11.26 -16.06 3.40
CA LYS A 229 10.57 -15.75 2.15
C LYS A 229 10.37 -14.24 1.98
N ALA A 230 10.93 -13.66 0.93
CA ALA A 230 10.81 -12.24 0.60
C ALA A 230 9.68 -12.01 -0.42
N LEU A 231 8.72 -11.16 -0.05
CA LEU A 231 7.54 -10.83 -0.85
C LEU A 231 7.44 -9.33 -1.11
N ASN A 232 6.93 -8.98 -2.29
CA ASN A 232 6.73 -7.61 -2.72
C ASN A 232 5.35 -7.08 -2.32
N ILE A 233 5.31 -5.83 -1.85
CA ILE A 233 4.09 -5.05 -1.67
C ILE A 233 4.23 -3.73 -2.43
N PHE A 234 3.18 -3.36 -3.15
CA PHE A 234 3.17 -2.21 -4.04
C PHE A 234 2.00 -1.26 -3.76
N GLY A 235 2.24 0.01 -4.08
CA GLY A 235 1.25 1.07 -4.04
C GLY A 235 1.91 2.45 -4.18
N LEU A 236 1.07 3.46 -4.30
CA LEU A 236 1.45 4.85 -4.52
C LEU A 236 0.66 5.72 -3.57
N SER A 237 1.25 6.83 -3.12
CA SER A 237 0.56 7.74 -2.20
C SER A 237 -0.70 8.36 -2.82
N GLU A 238 -0.74 8.49 -4.16
CA GLU A 238 -1.89 8.96 -4.93
C GLU A 238 -3.11 8.03 -4.92
N MET A 239 -2.92 6.74 -4.62
CA MET A 239 -4.00 5.76 -4.54
C MET A 239 -4.16 5.31 -3.09
N LEU A 240 -3.33 4.36 -2.66
CA LEU A 240 -3.17 3.85 -1.30
C LEU A 240 -1.78 3.20 -1.23
N TRP A 241 -0.96 3.51 -0.22
CA TRP A 241 0.33 2.86 -0.01
C TRP A 241 0.52 2.53 1.47
N PRO A 242 0.69 1.27 1.87
CA PRO A 242 0.74 0.05 1.05
C PRO A 242 -0.64 -0.58 0.80
N GLY A 243 -0.72 -1.57 -0.09
CA GLY A 243 -1.93 -2.37 -0.29
C GLY A 243 -2.68 -2.13 -1.61
N LEU A 244 -2.03 -1.56 -2.63
CA LEU A 244 -2.60 -1.53 -3.99
C LEU A 244 -2.48 -2.91 -4.64
N ALA A 245 -1.28 -3.49 -4.53
CA ALA A 245 -0.99 -4.84 -5.00
C ALA A 245 0.03 -5.52 -4.08
N GLY A 246 0.05 -6.84 -4.08
CA GLY A 246 1.05 -7.60 -3.33
C GLY A 246 1.21 -9.03 -3.87
N GLU A 247 2.35 -9.63 -3.60
CA GLU A 247 2.58 -11.04 -3.90
C GLU A 247 1.89 -11.93 -2.88
N CYS A 248 1.47 -13.12 -3.32
CA CYS A 248 1.06 -14.19 -2.41
C CYS A 248 2.22 -15.15 -2.15
N LEU A 249 2.21 -15.79 -0.98
CA LEU A 249 3.24 -16.74 -0.55
C LEU A 249 3.30 -17.97 -1.45
N GLU A 250 2.16 -18.38 -1.98
CA GLU A 250 1.99 -19.56 -2.83
C GLU A 250 2.52 -19.33 -4.26
N GLY A 251 2.31 -18.13 -4.82
CA GLY A 251 2.61 -17.82 -6.21
C GLY A 251 3.99 -17.20 -6.43
N ARG A 252 4.35 -16.17 -5.65
CA ARG A 252 5.64 -15.42 -5.73
C ARG A 252 6.11 -15.08 -7.15
N HIS A 253 5.19 -14.87 -8.08
CA HIS A 253 5.48 -14.61 -9.49
C HIS A 253 4.49 -13.56 -10.02
N GLY A 254 4.81 -12.30 -9.72
CA GLY A 254 3.91 -11.17 -9.97
C GLY A 254 3.01 -10.85 -8.78
N MET A 255 2.38 -9.68 -8.83
CA MET A 255 1.54 -9.16 -7.74
C MET A 255 0.06 -9.22 -8.11
N HIS A 256 -0.77 -9.59 -7.14
CA HIS A 256 -2.21 -9.48 -7.25
C HIS A 256 -2.61 -8.02 -7.04
N ILE A 257 -3.30 -7.43 -8.02
CA ILE A 257 -4.02 -6.16 -7.85
C ILE A 257 -5.39 -6.51 -7.25
N PHE A 258 -5.85 -5.74 -6.27
CA PHE A 258 -7.21 -5.90 -5.74
C PHE A 258 -8.24 -5.29 -6.69
N GLU A 259 -8.51 -6.01 -7.79
CA GLU A 259 -9.35 -5.57 -8.92
C GLU A 259 -10.77 -5.16 -8.52
N ASP A 260 -11.27 -5.63 -7.38
CA ASP A 260 -12.57 -5.18 -6.87
C ASP A 260 -12.53 -3.70 -6.41
N HIS A 261 -11.34 -3.19 -6.04
CA HIS A 261 -11.09 -1.80 -5.65
C HIS A 261 -10.38 -0.95 -6.72
N PHE A 262 -9.53 -1.56 -7.55
CA PHE A 262 -8.69 -0.85 -8.53
C PHE A 262 -8.98 -1.31 -9.97
N LEU A 263 -8.89 -0.37 -10.92
CA LEU A 263 -9.06 -0.59 -12.37
C LEU A 263 -7.76 -0.34 -13.11
#